data_AF-A0A090QDA2-F1
#
_entry.id   AF-A0A090QDA2-F1
#
_cell.length_a   1.000
_cell.length_b   1.000
_cell.length_c   1.000
_cell.angle_alpha   90.00
_cell.angle_beta   90.00
_cell.angle_gamma   90.00
#
_symmetry.space_group_name_H-M   'P 1'
#
loop_
_entity.id
_entity.type
_entity.pdbx_description
1 polymer ?
#
loop_
_entity_poly.entity_id
_entity_poly.type
_entity_poly.pdbx_seq_one_letter_code
_entity_poly.pdbx_strand_id
1 'polypeptide(L)' 'MIYPIVAYGDPVLRKVAKDITPDYPNLDKVLENMWETMYGASGVGLAAPQ' A
#
# COMPACT_ATOMS: atom_id res chain seq x y z
N MET A 1 -11.42 -0.37 -2.42
CA MET A 1 -11.56 -0.79 -1.00
C MET A 1 -10.45 -0.14 -0.20
N ILE A 2 -10.78 0.38 0.99
CA ILE A 2 -9.79 0.95 1.92
C ILE A 2 -9.04 -0.18 2.64
N TYR A 3 -7.70 -0.18 2.56
CA TYR A 3 -6.82 -1.06 3.32
C TYR A 3 -6.58 -0.52 4.73
N PRO A 4 -6.37 -1.39 5.73
CA PRO A 4 -5.92 -0.95 7.04
C PRO A 4 -4.48 -0.44 6.95
N ILE A 5 -4.24 0.79 7.44
CA ILE A 5 -2.89 1.35 7.55
C ILE A 5 -2.30 0.91 8.89
N VAL A 6 -1.14 0.25 8.87
CA VAL A 6 -0.45 -0.15 10.10
C VAL A 6 0.24 1.04 10.78
N ALA A 7 0.23 1.03 12.12
CA ALA A 7 0.88 2.05 12.93
C ALA A 7 2.37 1.75 13.16
N TYR A 8 3.09 2.75 13.66
CA TYR A 8 4.48 2.62 14.06
C TYR A 8 4.69 1.42 15.01
N GLY A 9 5.76 0.66 14.75
CA GLY A 9 6.13 -0.52 15.53
C GLY A 9 5.73 -1.84 14.88
N ASP A 10 4.88 -1.83 13.84
CA ASP A 10 4.57 -3.04 13.10
C ASP A 10 5.82 -3.58 12.38
N PRO A 11 6.16 -4.87 12.53
CA PRO A 11 7.33 -5.47 11.89
C PRO A 11 7.29 -5.41 10.35
N VAL A 12 6.12 -5.28 9.72
CA VAL A 12 6.02 -5.14 8.25
C VAL A 12 6.69 -3.87 7.74
N LEU A 13 6.68 -2.79 8.53
CA LEU A 13 7.30 -1.50 8.17
C LEU A 13 8.82 -1.55 8.10
N ARG A 14 9.45 -2.65 8.55
CA ARG A 14 10.89 -2.90 8.44
C ARG A 14 11.25 -3.92 7.34
N LYS A 15 10.25 -4.47 6.64
CA LYS A 15 10.47 -5.43 5.56
C LYS A 15 10.74 -4.69 4.25
N VAL A 16 11.77 -5.14 3.54
CA VAL A 16 12.02 -4.69 2.17
C VAL A 16 10.95 -5.29 1.27
N ALA A 17 10.26 -4.45 0.50
CA ALA A 17 9.29 -4.89 -0.49
C ALA A 17 9.97 -5.68 -1.60
N LYS A 18 9.22 -6.57 -2.24
CA LYS A 18 9.71 -7.28 -3.42
C LYS A 18 9.53 -6.41 -4.65
N ASP A 19 10.50 -6.42 -5.54
CA ASP A 19 10.34 -5.84 -6.86
C ASP A 19 9.28 -6.62 -7.64
N ILE A 20 8.42 -5.89 -8.33
CA ILE A 20 7.39 -6.42 -9.21
C ILE A 20 7.47 -5.74 -10.56
N THR A 21 6.97 -6.40 -11.58
CA THR A 21 6.85 -5.90 -12.95
C THR A 21 5.40 -5.46 -13.23
N PRO A 22 5.14 -4.69 -14.30
CA PRO A 22 3.79 -4.22 -14.62
C PRO A 22 2.76 -5.34 -14.90
N ASP A 23 3.22 -6.55 -15.24
CA ASP A 23 2.39 -7.75 -15.43
C ASP A 23 2.00 -8.45 -14.12
N TYR A 24 2.35 -7.88 -12.96
CA TYR A 24 1.97 -8.44 -11.68
C TYR A 24 0.44 -8.61 -11.56
N PRO A 25 -0.05 -9.80 -11.18
CA PRO A 25 -1.49 -10.06 -11.14
C PRO A 25 -2.24 -9.05 -10.29
N ASN A 26 -3.27 -8.44 -10.88
CA ASN A 26 -4.16 -7.46 -10.25
C ASN A 26 -3.47 -6.16 -9.78
N LEU A 27 -2.33 -5.78 -10.37
CA LEU A 27 -1.62 -4.54 -10.00
C LEU A 27 -2.53 -3.30 -10.02
N ASP A 28 -3.34 -3.14 -11.06
CA ASP A 28 -4.25 -2.00 -11.19
C ASP A 28 -5.23 -1.89 -10.00
N LYS A 29 -5.75 -3.03 -9.53
CA LYS A 29 -6.66 -3.07 -8.38
C LYS A 29 -5.95 -2.73 -7.08
N VAL A 30 -4.71 -3.17 -6.92
CA VAL A 30 -3.88 -2.82 -5.76
C VAL A 30 -3.64 -1.31 -5.73
N LEU A 31 -3.28 -0.71 -6.87
CA LEU A 31 -3.05 0.74 -6.98
C LEU A 31 -4.32 1.54 -6.69
N GLU A 32 -5.46 1.15 -7.27
CA GLU A 32 -6.76 1.78 -7.01
C GLU A 32 -7.08 1.79 -5.51
N ASN A 33 -6.94 0.64 -4.84
CA ASN A 33 -7.19 0.52 -3.41
C ASN A 33 -6.20 1.36 -2.57
N MET A 34 -4.93 1.45 -2.98
CA MET A 34 -3.94 2.28 -2.29
C MET A 34 -4.25 3.77 -2.40
N TRP A 35 -4.69 4.25 -3.57
CA TRP A 35 -5.14 5.63 -3.75
C TRP A 35 -6.36 5.95 -2.88
N GLU A 36 -7.38 5.08 -2.90
CA GLU A 36 -8.55 5.24 -2.05
C GLU A 36 -8.19 5.27 -0.56
N THR A 37 -7.26 4.41 -0.14
CA THR A 37 -6.78 4.36 1.25
C THR A 37 -6.04 5.63 1.65
N MET A 38 -5.14 6.12 0.79
CA MET A 38 -4.38 7.34 1.01
C MET A 38 -5.30 8.56 1.14
N TYR A 39 -6.26 8.72 0.23
CA TYR A 39 -7.23 9.81 0.29
C TYR A 39 -8.17 9.67 1.48
N GLY A 40 -8.62 8.45 1.81
CA GLY A 40 -9.44 8.18 2.98
C GLY A 40 -8.75 8.54 4.31
N ALA A 41 -7.42 8.45 4.35
CA ALA A 41 -6.60 8.87 5.49
C ALA A 41 -6.13 10.32 5.42
N SER A 42 -6.58 11.12 4.44
CA SER A 42 -6.09 12.48 4.18
C SER A 42 -4.56 12.56 4.02
N GLY A 43 -3.94 11.51 3.48
CA GLY A 43 -2.50 11.41 3.25
C GLY A 43 -2.08 11.96 1.88
N VAL A 44 -0.76 12.11 1.71
CA VAL A 44 -0.13 12.55 0.43
C VAL A 44 0.83 11.52 -0.16
N GLY A 45 0.99 10.37 0.50
CA GLY A 45 1.77 9.24 0.02
C GLY A 45 1.46 7.98 0.82
N LEU A 46 1.53 6.81 0.15
CA LEU A 46 1.32 5.50 0.74
C LEU A 46 2.23 4.48 0.04
N ALA A 47 2.95 3.66 0.80
CA ALA A 47 3.75 2.55 0.29
C ALA A 47 3.05 1.21 0.53
N ALA A 48 3.27 0.21 -0.33
CA ALA A 48 2.61 -1.09 -0.24
C ALA A 48 2.81 -1.86 1.09
N PRO A 49 3.94 -1.72 1.82
CA PRO A 49 4.08 -2.33 3.15
C PRO A 49 3.26 -1.66 4.25
N GLN A 50 2.71 -0.46 4.03
CA GLN A 50 1.92 0.30 5.01
C GLN A 50 0.44 -0.08 4.97
#